data_AF-A0A371PGG7-F1
#
_entry.id   AF-A0A371PGG7-F1
#
_cell.length_a   1.000
_cell.length_b   1.000
_cell.length_c   1.000
_cell.angle_alpha   90.00
_cell.angle_beta   90.00
_cell.angle_gamma   90.00
#
_symmetry.space_group_name_H-M   'P 1'
#
loop_
_entity.id
_entity.type
_entity.pdbx_description
1 polymer ?
#
loop_
_entity_poly.entity_id
_entity_poly.type
_entity_poly.pdbx_seq_one_letter_code
_entity_poly.pdbx_strand_id
1 'polypeptide(L)'
;MTPQRTAQAIAVRLSGTGNGDMLKSVYDTNDDGKVNAADAADSVPWTGVSGKPSTFPPTAHQHSAADITAGTMAAARLPAASASAAGIVQLSAAVNSTSTTVAATASAVKIAYDLAASKLSTGVSWGQLRGDS
;
A
#
# COMPACT_ATOMS: atom_id res chain seq x y z
N MET A 1 -6.60 88.56 7.08
CA MET A 1 -6.40 87.12 7.36
C MET A 1 -4.93 86.82 7.18
N THR A 2 -4.18 86.70 8.28
CA THR A 2 -2.73 86.49 8.28
C THR A 2 -2.39 85.09 7.74
N PRO A 3 -1.27 84.90 7.02
CA PRO A 3 -0.86 83.60 6.46
C PRO A 3 -0.87 82.43 7.45
N GLN A 4 -0.68 82.74 8.75
CA GLN A 4 -0.72 81.75 9.84
C GLN A 4 -2.07 81.06 10.01
N ARG A 5 -3.21 81.71 9.72
CA ARG A 5 -4.53 81.06 9.86
C ARG A 5 -4.83 80.11 8.70
N THR A 6 -4.34 80.40 7.51
CA THR A 6 -4.43 79.49 6.36
C THR A 6 -3.54 78.27 6.55
N ALA A 7 -2.31 78.46 7.03
CA ALA A 7 -1.40 77.35 7.34
C ALA A 7 -1.93 76.44 8.47
N GLN A 8 -2.50 77.02 9.53
CA GLN A 8 -3.12 76.24 10.60
C GLN A 8 -4.40 75.52 10.14
N ALA A 9 -5.21 76.12 9.27
CA ALA A 9 -6.39 75.46 8.71
C ALA A 9 -6.04 74.29 7.77
N ILE A 10 -4.93 74.40 7.03
CA ILE A 10 -4.41 73.31 6.18
C ILE A 10 -3.85 72.19 7.06
N ALA A 11 -3.06 72.51 8.09
CA ALA A 11 -2.51 71.53 9.02
C ALA A 11 -3.60 70.76 9.79
N VAL A 12 -4.65 71.45 10.25
CA VAL A 12 -5.79 70.83 10.94
C VAL A 12 -6.61 69.93 10.00
N ARG A 13 -6.71 70.27 8.72
CA ARG A 13 -7.37 69.43 7.71
C ARG A 13 -6.56 68.18 7.36
N LEU A 14 -5.23 68.25 7.43
CA LEU A 14 -4.33 67.12 7.21
C LEU A 14 -4.29 66.15 8.39
N SER A 15 -4.50 66.64 9.63
CA SER A 15 -4.62 65.80 10.82
C SER A 15 -6.00 65.15 11.02
N GLY A 16 -6.99 65.58 10.23
CA GLY A 16 -8.40 65.17 10.34
C GLY A 16 -8.89 64.24 9.23
N THR A 17 -8.09 63.99 8.19
CA THR A 17 -8.28 62.80 7.35
C THR A 17 -7.88 61.63 8.22
N GLY A 18 -8.88 61.04 8.89
CA GLY A 18 -8.68 59.84 9.70
C GLY A 18 -7.76 58.89 8.96
N ASN A 19 -6.84 58.28 9.70
CA ASN A 19 -5.90 57.25 9.27
C ASN A 19 -6.69 56.02 8.80
N GLY A 20 -7.52 56.20 7.78
CA GLY A 20 -7.96 55.17 6.88
C GLY A 20 -6.67 54.62 6.31
N ASP A 21 -6.42 53.39 6.70
CA ASP A 21 -5.34 52.55 6.25
C ASP A 21 -4.02 52.75 7.00
N MET A 22 -3.66 51.65 7.65
CA MET A 22 -2.47 51.31 8.42
C MET A 22 -1.22 52.11 8.00
N LEU A 23 -0.36 52.52 8.94
CA LEU A 23 0.94 53.11 8.62
C LEU A 23 1.89 52.03 8.09
N LYS A 24 2.61 52.28 7.00
CA LYS A 24 3.56 51.32 6.37
C LYS A 24 4.52 50.66 7.36
N SER A 25 5.05 51.44 8.30
CA SER A 25 5.94 50.96 9.36
C SER A 25 5.35 49.89 10.26
N VAL A 26 4.02 49.73 10.31
CA VAL A 26 3.30 48.76 11.14
C VAL A 26 3.09 47.42 10.43
N TYR A 27 2.99 47.42 9.09
CA TYR A 27 2.63 46.22 8.34
C TYR A 27 3.69 45.79 7.33
N ASP A 28 4.59 46.66 6.89
CA ASP A 28 5.68 46.39 5.93
C ASP A 28 6.95 46.97 6.57
N THR A 29 7.49 46.24 7.54
CA THR A 29 8.59 46.72 8.40
C THR A 29 9.93 46.70 7.67
N ASN A 30 10.04 45.92 6.60
CA ASN A 30 11.23 45.71 5.80
C ASN A 30 11.21 46.47 4.46
N ASP A 31 10.13 47.20 4.14
CA ASP A 31 9.97 47.97 2.90
C ASP A 31 10.12 47.09 1.64
N ASP A 32 9.51 45.90 1.67
CA ASP A 32 9.54 44.96 0.55
C ASP A 32 8.26 45.01 -0.31
N GLY A 33 7.30 45.86 0.06
CA GLY A 33 6.03 46.03 -0.65
C GLY A 33 4.99 44.95 -0.35
N LYS A 34 5.24 44.06 0.63
CA LYS A 34 4.26 43.12 1.16
C LYS A 34 3.92 43.46 2.60
N VAL A 35 2.69 43.15 3.00
CA VAL A 35 2.37 43.14 4.43
C VAL A 35 3.07 41.93 5.06
N ASN A 36 3.72 42.07 6.21
CA ASN A 36 4.44 41.02 6.95
C ASN A 36 3.57 39.76 7.17
N ALA A 37 2.26 39.94 7.36
CA ALA A 37 1.31 38.83 7.50
C ALA A 37 1.15 38.01 6.19
N ALA A 38 1.32 38.65 5.03
CA ALA A 38 1.32 37.99 3.73
C ALA A 38 2.68 37.32 3.43
N ASP A 39 3.79 37.89 3.91
CA ASP A 39 5.11 37.25 3.84
C ASP A 39 5.11 35.89 4.57
N ALA A 40 4.42 35.80 5.71
CA ALA A 40 4.19 34.53 6.42
C ALA A 40 3.35 33.49 5.63
N ALA A 41 2.59 33.92 4.62
CA ALA A 41 1.75 33.03 3.80
C ALA A 41 2.49 32.42 2.60
N ASP A 42 3.66 32.95 2.22
CA ASP A 42 4.43 32.47 1.07
C ASP A 42 5.05 31.08 1.30
N SER A 43 5.20 30.66 2.56
CA SER A 43 5.70 29.33 2.92
C SER A 43 5.02 28.82 4.19
N VAL A 44 3.78 28.36 4.05
CA VAL A 44 3.04 27.75 5.15
C VAL A 44 3.47 26.29 5.34
N PRO A 45 4.03 25.88 6.49
CA PRO A 45 4.34 24.47 6.76
C PRO A 45 3.08 23.60 6.72
N TRP A 46 3.18 22.40 6.14
CA TRP A 46 2.04 21.47 6.05
C TRP A 46 1.47 21.03 7.42
N THR A 47 2.24 21.19 8.49
CA THR A 47 1.79 20.93 9.87
C THR A 47 0.70 21.91 10.32
N GLY A 48 0.69 23.16 9.82
CA GLY A 48 -0.25 24.22 10.20
C GLY A 48 -1.50 24.34 9.32
N VAL A 49 -1.58 23.59 8.22
CA VAL A 49 -2.73 23.61 7.30
C VAL A 49 -3.93 22.89 7.94
N SER A 50 -4.97 23.65 8.27
CA SER A 50 -6.25 23.11 8.75
C SER A 50 -7.08 22.55 7.59
N GLY A 51 -7.87 21.50 7.84
CA GLY A 51 -8.76 20.91 6.82
C GLY A 51 -8.05 20.07 5.74
N LYS A 52 -6.78 19.72 5.94
CA LYS A 52 -6.03 18.87 4.99
C LYS A 52 -6.63 17.46 4.86
N PRO A 53 -6.60 16.84 3.66
CA PRO A 53 -7.10 15.48 3.47
C PRO A 53 -6.39 14.46 4.38
N SER A 54 -7.18 13.57 4.98
CA SER A 54 -6.67 12.41 5.75
C SER A 54 -6.38 11.20 4.87
N THR A 55 -6.79 11.24 3.60
CA THR A 55 -6.54 10.18 2.62
C THR A 55 -6.12 10.81 1.30
N PHE A 56 -5.02 10.30 0.76
CA PHE A 56 -4.55 10.61 -0.58
C PHE A 56 -4.78 9.36 -1.42
N PRO A 57 -5.80 9.34 -2.29
CA PRO A 57 -6.03 8.21 -3.18
C PRO A 57 -4.74 7.90 -3.95
N PRO A 58 -4.17 6.68 -3.82
CA PRO A 58 -2.92 6.38 -4.50
C PRO A 58 -3.16 6.31 -6.01
N THR A 59 -2.21 6.84 -6.79
CA THR A 59 -2.17 6.59 -8.22
C THR A 59 -2.04 5.08 -8.47
N ALA A 60 -2.59 4.60 -9.59
CA ALA A 60 -2.41 3.22 -10.02
C ALA A 60 -0.91 2.89 -10.08
N HIS A 61 -0.55 1.75 -9.50
CA HIS A 61 0.82 1.24 -9.44
C HIS A 61 0.81 -0.28 -9.44
N GLN A 62 1.99 -0.87 -9.57
CA GLN A 62 2.18 -2.31 -9.63
C GLN A 62 2.76 -2.83 -8.32
N HIS A 63 2.40 -4.07 -7.99
CA HIS A 63 2.99 -4.84 -6.90
C HIS A 63 3.79 -6.01 -7.45
N SER A 64 4.89 -6.34 -6.77
CA SER A 64 5.60 -7.60 -6.98
C SER A 64 4.97 -8.70 -6.13
N ALA A 65 5.26 -9.97 -6.44
CA ALA A 65 4.80 -11.08 -5.61
C ALA A 65 5.36 -11.03 -4.17
N ALA A 66 6.51 -10.37 -3.96
CA ALA A 66 7.12 -10.23 -2.64
C ALA A 66 6.34 -9.30 -1.70
N ASP A 67 5.46 -8.45 -2.25
CA ASP A 67 4.64 -7.52 -1.46
C ASP A 67 3.51 -8.26 -0.70
N ILE A 68 3.20 -9.49 -1.12
CA ILE A 68 2.15 -10.31 -0.51
C ILE A 68 2.74 -11.12 0.65
N THR A 69 2.58 -10.61 1.87
CA THR A 69 3.14 -11.22 3.09
C THR A 69 2.13 -12.02 3.92
N ALA A 70 0.83 -11.95 3.60
CA ALA A 70 -0.23 -12.69 4.26
C ALA A 70 -1.46 -12.89 3.36
N GLY A 71 -2.34 -13.82 3.72
CA GLY A 71 -3.61 -14.10 3.02
C GLY A 71 -3.57 -15.33 2.12
N THR A 72 -4.52 -15.44 1.20
CA THR A 72 -4.65 -16.56 0.26
C THR A 72 -4.60 -16.06 -1.18
N MET A 73 -3.82 -16.74 -2.03
CA MET A 73 -3.80 -16.49 -3.47
C MET A 73 -4.73 -17.47 -4.18
N ALA A 74 -5.48 -16.98 -5.17
CA ALA A 74 -6.32 -17.84 -6.00
C ALA A 74 -5.46 -18.87 -6.76
N ALA A 75 -5.85 -20.15 -6.74
CA ALA A 75 -5.08 -21.22 -7.35
C ALA A 75 -4.76 -20.99 -8.84
N ALA A 76 -5.66 -20.32 -9.59
CA ALA A 76 -5.47 -19.98 -10.99
C ALA A 76 -4.30 -19.00 -11.26
N ARG A 77 -3.77 -18.35 -10.21
CA ARG A 77 -2.61 -17.44 -10.30
C ARG A 77 -1.29 -18.15 -10.08
N LEU A 78 -1.32 -19.44 -9.72
CA LEU A 78 -0.14 -20.26 -9.49
C LEU A 78 -0.04 -21.32 -10.60
N PRO A 79 1.20 -21.68 -11.01
CA PRO A 79 1.39 -22.69 -12.05
C PRO A 79 0.92 -24.07 -11.57
N ALA A 80 0.46 -24.89 -12.51
CA ALA A 80 0.21 -26.30 -12.26
C ALA A 80 1.54 -27.02 -11.99
N ALA A 81 1.55 -27.97 -11.05
CA ALA A 81 2.74 -28.77 -10.83
C ALA A 81 2.98 -29.76 -11.98
N SER A 82 4.23 -30.12 -12.18
CA SER A 82 4.67 -31.21 -13.06
C SER A 82 5.79 -31.99 -12.39
N ALA A 83 6.24 -33.08 -13.02
CA ALA A 83 7.38 -33.84 -12.50
C ALA A 83 8.70 -33.03 -12.48
N SER A 84 8.78 -31.95 -13.25
CA SER A 84 10.00 -31.13 -13.40
C SER A 84 9.86 -29.71 -12.84
N ALA A 85 8.66 -29.31 -12.42
CA ALA A 85 8.39 -27.97 -11.90
C ALA A 85 7.37 -28.02 -10.76
N ALA A 86 7.67 -27.35 -9.66
CA ALA A 86 6.76 -27.21 -8.53
C ALA A 86 5.54 -26.34 -8.91
N GLY A 87 4.39 -26.64 -8.29
CA GLY A 87 3.14 -25.93 -8.49
C GLY A 87 2.01 -26.51 -7.64
N ILE A 88 0.77 -26.16 -7.96
CA ILE A 88 -0.42 -26.72 -7.29
C ILE A 88 -0.88 -28.00 -8.00
N VAL A 89 -1.34 -28.99 -7.22
CA VAL A 89 -2.07 -30.17 -7.70
C VAL A 89 -3.38 -30.35 -6.95
N GLN A 90 -4.37 -30.96 -7.59
CA GLN A 90 -5.53 -31.53 -6.89
C GLN A 90 -5.17 -32.92 -6.36
N LEU A 91 -5.79 -33.33 -5.26
CA LEU A 91 -5.59 -34.65 -4.64
C LEU A 91 -6.82 -35.53 -4.82
N SER A 92 -6.61 -36.83 -5.04
CA SER A 92 -7.67 -37.83 -5.13
C SER A 92 -7.37 -39.06 -4.28
N ALA A 93 -8.42 -39.59 -3.66
CA ALA A 93 -8.38 -40.84 -2.90
C ALA A 93 -8.68 -42.09 -3.75
N ALA A 94 -8.92 -41.93 -5.06
CA ALA A 94 -9.19 -43.05 -5.96
C ALA A 94 -7.93 -43.90 -6.19
N VAL A 95 -8.10 -45.23 -6.17
CA VAL A 95 -7.01 -46.21 -6.42
C VAL A 95 -7.00 -46.76 -7.84
N ASN A 96 -7.96 -46.36 -8.67
CA ASN A 96 -8.15 -46.80 -10.06
C ASN A 96 -8.19 -45.62 -11.06
N SER A 97 -7.73 -44.43 -10.63
CA SER A 97 -7.71 -43.24 -11.49
C SER A 97 -6.60 -43.33 -12.54
N THR A 98 -6.90 -42.89 -13.75
CA THR A 98 -5.93 -42.75 -14.86
C THR A 98 -5.50 -41.30 -15.07
N SER A 99 -5.90 -40.37 -14.19
CA SER A 99 -5.56 -38.95 -14.31
C SER A 99 -4.06 -38.70 -14.21
N THR A 100 -3.54 -37.88 -15.13
CA THR A 100 -2.16 -37.41 -15.14
C THR A 100 -1.99 -36.02 -14.52
N THR A 101 -3.09 -35.41 -14.07
CA THR A 101 -3.13 -34.02 -13.55
C THR A 101 -3.51 -33.94 -12.07
N VAL A 102 -3.81 -35.08 -11.44
CA VAL A 102 -4.24 -35.19 -10.04
C VAL A 102 -3.32 -36.17 -9.33
N ALA A 103 -2.84 -35.82 -8.14
CA ALA A 103 -1.97 -36.68 -7.36
C ALA A 103 -2.78 -37.60 -6.42
N ALA A 104 -2.25 -38.79 -6.15
CA ALA A 104 -2.84 -39.73 -5.20
C ALA A 104 -2.63 -39.26 -3.75
N THR A 105 -3.63 -39.43 -2.89
CA THR A 105 -3.46 -39.25 -1.44
C THR A 105 -2.71 -40.41 -0.81
N ALA A 106 -2.09 -40.19 0.36
CA ALA A 106 -1.45 -41.25 1.13
C ALA A 106 -2.41 -42.42 1.46
N SER A 107 -3.70 -42.12 1.66
CA SER A 107 -4.73 -43.14 1.87
C SER A 107 -4.94 -44.03 0.64
N ALA A 108 -4.97 -43.47 -0.57
CA ALA A 108 -5.07 -44.26 -1.81
C ALA A 108 -3.85 -45.17 -1.98
N VAL A 109 -2.65 -44.64 -1.74
CA VAL A 109 -1.40 -45.42 -1.84
C VAL A 109 -1.39 -46.57 -0.82
N LYS A 110 -1.84 -46.33 0.42
CA LYS A 110 -1.92 -47.38 1.44
C LYS A 110 -2.88 -48.49 1.08
N ILE A 111 -4.07 -48.15 0.57
CA ILE A 111 -5.06 -49.15 0.12
C ILE A 111 -4.49 -50.03 -0.99
N ALA A 112 -3.82 -49.42 -1.99
CA ALA A 112 -3.18 -50.17 -3.07
C ALA A 112 -2.05 -51.08 -2.55
N TYR A 113 -1.24 -50.58 -1.61
CA TYR A 113 -0.17 -51.36 -0.98
C TYR A 113 -0.71 -52.57 -0.21
N ASP A 114 -1.74 -52.38 0.62
CA ASP A 114 -2.34 -53.46 1.41
C ASP A 114 -2.99 -54.51 0.52
N LEU A 115 -3.69 -54.07 -0.53
CA LEU A 115 -4.24 -54.98 -1.52
C LEU A 115 -3.13 -55.80 -2.18
N ALA A 116 -2.03 -55.17 -2.60
CA ALA A 116 -0.90 -55.88 -3.17
C ALA A 116 -0.27 -56.84 -2.15
N ALA A 117 -0.12 -56.42 -0.88
CA ALA A 117 0.41 -57.25 0.20
C ALA A 117 -0.43 -58.52 0.42
N SER A 118 -1.75 -58.41 0.31
CA SER A 118 -2.67 -59.56 0.44
C SER A 118 -2.54 -60.59 -0.69
N LYS A 119 -1.83 -60.26 -1.79
CA LYS A 119 -1.63 -61.14 -2.94
C LYS A 119 -0.29 -61.88 -2.92
N LEU A 120 0.58 -61.65 -1.93
CA LEU A 120 1.84 -62.39 -1.84
C LEU A 120 1.58 -63.88 -1.55
N SER A 121 2.37 -64.74 -2.20
CA SER A 121 2.37 -66.18 -1.91
C SER A 121 2.80 -66.44 -0.47
N THR A 122 2.24 -67.47 0.16
CA THR A 122 2.58 -67.84 1.53
C THR A 122 4.08 -68.10 1.65
N GLY A 123 4.77 -67.31 2.49
CA GLY A 123 6.21 -67.41 2.73
C GLY A 123 7.08 -66.46 1.91
N VAL A 124 6.51 -65.62 1.04
CA VAL A 124 7.22 -64.53 0.35
C VAL A 124 6.89 -63.21 1.03
N SER A 125 7.91 -62.43 1.39
CA SER A 125 7.75 -61.07 1.90
C SER A 125 8.03 -60.03 0.82
N TRP A 126 7.49 -58.83 1.00
CA TRP A 126 7.83 -57.68 0.16
C TRP A 126 9.34 -57.36 0.16
N GLY A 127 10.04 -57.66 1.25
CA GLY A 127 11.49 -57.48 1.34
C GLY A 127 12.25 -58.46 0.44
N GLN A 128 11.86 -59.73 0.46
CA GLN A 128 12.44 -60.73 -0.45
C GLN A 128 12.25 -60.39 -1.93
N LEU A 129 11.16 -59.68 -2.28
CA LEU A 129 10.90 -59.26 -3.66
C LEU A 129 11.68 -58.00 -4.07
N ARG A 130 12.03 -57.12 -3.12
CA ARG A 130 12.76 -55.87 -3.41
C ARG A 130 14.27 -56.02 -3.27
N GLY A 131 14.76 -57.13 -2.72
CA GLY A 131 16.18 -57.44 -2.60
C GLY A 131 16.85 -56.87 -1.35
N ASP A 132 16.08 -56.41 -0.37
CA ASP A 132 16.54 -56.11 0.99
C ASP A 132 16.81 -57.42 1.73
N SER A 133 18.05 -57.91 1.63
CA SER A 133 18.60 -59.05 2.39
C SER A 133 19.57 -58.56 3.46
#